data_AF-A0A223EJ89-F1
#
_entry.id   AF-A0A223EJ89-F1
#
_cell.length_a   1.000
_cell.length_b   1.000
_cell.length_c   1.000
_cell.angle_alpha   90.00
_cell.angle_beta   90.00
_cell.angle_gamma   90.00
#
_symmetry.space_group_name_H-M   'P 1'
#
loop_
_entity.id
_entity.type
_entity.pdbx_description
1 polymer ?
#
loop_
_entity_poly.entity_id
_entity_poly.type
_entity_poly.pdbx_seq_one_letter_code
_entity_poly.pdbx_strand_id
1 'polypeptide(L)' 'MKIVRIILVIVVIVLSGYSLITQTLELMPYYMFFLGALILVTGLAELQKDRKGFWGYMNIAISLFVFLASIQYFLMN' A
#
# COMPACT_ATOMS: atom_id res chain seq x y z
N MET A 1 -0.13 15.39 1.64
CA MET A 1 -0.06 14.23 0.71
C MET A 1 1.34 13.87 0.23
N LYS A 2 2.19 14.82 -0.24
CA LYS A 2 3.51 14.47 -0.82
C LYS A 2 4.48 13.78 0.15
N ILE A 3 4.62 14.31 1.38
CA ILE A 3 5.57 13.78 2.38
C ILE A 3 5.17 12.38 2.84
N VAL A 4 3.89 12.16 3.18
CA VAL A 4 3.37 10.84 3.60
C VAL A 4 3.59 9.79 2.52
N ARG A 5 3.35 10.14 1.24
CA ARG A 5 3.60 9.24 0.12
C ARG A 5 5.08 8.86 0.00
N ILE A 6 5.99 9.81 0.16
CA ILE A 6 7.44 9.56 0.10
C ILE A 6 7.87 8.62 1.23
N ILE A 7 7.41 8.85 2.46
CA ILE A 7 7.71 7.97 3.59
C ILE A 7 7.21 6.55 3.32
N LEU A 8 5.97 6.41 2.83
CA LEU A 8 5.39 5.10 2.49
C LEU A 8 6.19 4.38 1.37
N VAL A 9 6.61 5.11 0.33
CA VAL A 9 7.45 4.54 -0.74
C VAL A 9 8.77 4.01 -0.16
N ILE A 10 9.43 4.79 0.69
CA ILE A 10 10.70 4.38 1.31
C ILE A 10 10.52 3.11 2.13
N VAL A 11 9.47 3.03 2.95
CA VAL A 11 9.15 1.85 3.76
C VAL A 11 8.91 0.63 2.87
N VAL A 12 8.11 0.76 1.81
CA VAL A 12 7.83 -0.33 0.86
C VAL A 12 9.10 -0.83 0.16
N ILE A 13 10.00 0.08 -0.23
CA ILE A 13 11.29 -0.28 -0.85
C ILE A 13 12.18 -1.03 0.13
N VAL A 14 12.28 -0.58 1.38
CA VAL A 14 13.10 -1.24 2.41
C VAL A 14 12.57 -2.63 2.72
N LEU A 15 11.24 -2.79 2.90
CA LEU A 15 10.64 -4.10 3.14
C LEU A 15 10.81 -5.04 1.94
N SER A 16 10.65 -4.54 0.72
CA SER A 16 10.86 -5.32 -0.51
C SER A 16 12.32 -5.78 -0.63
N GLY A 17 13.27 -4.87 -0.40
CA GLY A 17 14.70 -5.19 -0.39
C GLY A 17 15.06 -6.21 0.68
N TYR A 18 14.49 -6.09 1.88
CA TYR A 18 14.69 -7.06 2.95
C TYR A 18 14.17 -8.44 2.57
N SER A 19 12.92 -8.54 2.07
CA SER A 19 12.30 -9.80 1.67
C SER A 19 13.08 -10.50 0.54
N LEU A 20 13.64 -9.74 -0.41
CA LEU A 20 14.50 -10.26 -1.47
C LEU A 20 15.81 -10.85 -0.93
N ILE A 21 16.43 -10.20 0.06
CA ILE A 21 17.69 -10.65 0.66
C ILE A 21 17.47 -11.88 1.53
N THR A 22 16.44 -11.87 2.38
CA THR A 22 16.17 -12.99 3.29
C THR A 22 15.44 -14.14 2.62
N GLN A 23 14.88 -13.94 1.41
CA GLN A 23 14.01 -14.90 0.71
C GLN A 23 12.81 -15.36 1.55
N THR A 24 12.43 -14.57 2.56
CA THR A 24 11.33 -14.87 3.47
C THR A 24 10.12 -14.00 3.14
N LEU A 25 8.95 -14.62 3.09
CA LEU A 25 7.66 -13.94 2.96
C LEU A 25 7.00 -13.66 4.33
N GLU A 26 7.70 -13.88 5.44
CA GLU A 26 7.19 -13.62 6.79
C GLU A 26 6.74 -12.16 6.99
N LEU A 27 7.37 -11.22 6.26
CA LEU A 27 7.03 -9.80 6.30
C LEU A 27 6.03 -9.36 5.21
N MET A 28 5.53 -10.31 4.43
CA MET A 28 4.53 -10.07 3.38
C MET A 28 3.24 -9.41 3.90
N PRO A 29 2.69 -9.72 5.10
CA PRO A 29 1.50 -9.01 5.59
C PRO A 29 1.80 -7.55 5.89
N TYR A 30 2.98 -7.22 6.42
CA TYR A 30 3.42 -5.84 6.64
C TYR A 30 3.66 -5.11 5.31
N TYR A 31 4.27 -5.76 4.33
CA TYR A 31 4.46 -5.21 2.99
C TYR A 31 3.12 -4.85 2.33
N MET A 32 2.15 -5.76 2.35
CA MET A 32 0.81 -5.52 1.81
C MET A 32 0.09 -4.38 2.54
N PHE A 33 0.25 -4.28 3.87
CA PHE A 33 -0.32 -3.18 4.65
C PHE A 33 0.20 -1.82 4.19
N PHE A 34 1.52 -1.66 4.09
CA PHE A 34 2.13 -0.40 3.65
C PHE A 34 1.83 -0.08 2.18
N LEU A 35 1.71 -1.10 1.33
CA LEU A 35 1.25 -0.94 -0.05
C LEU A 35 -0.19 -0.43 -0.12
N GLY A 36 -1.09 -1.02 0.67
CA GLY A 36 -2.48 -0.57 0.76
C GLY A 36 -2.58 0.89 1.20
N ALA A 37 -1.81 1.28 2.22
CA ALA A 37 -1.71 2.67 2.67
C ALA A 37 -1.18 3.62 1.57
N LEU A 38 -0.19 3.19 0.79
CA LEU A 38 0.37 3.96 -0.32
C LEU A 38 -0.64 4.17 -1.45
N ILE A 39 -1.41 3.14 -1.78
CA ILE A 39 -2.48 3.20 -2.79
C ILE A 39 -3.61 4.11 -2.30
N LEU A 40 -4.00 4.03 -1.03
CA LEU A 40 -5.00 4.91 -0.41
C LEU A 40 -4.57 6.39 -0.49
N VAL A 41 -3.34 6.70 -0.05
CA VAL A 41 -2.81 8.07 -0.08
C VAL A 41 -2.71 8.59 -1.51
N THR A 42 -2.40 7.71 -2.47
CA THR A 42 -2.37 8.06 -3.90
C THR A 42 -3.77 8.37 -4.42
N GLY A 43 -4.76 7.52 -4.14
CA GLY A 43 -6.16 7.73 -4.52
C GLY A 43 -6.76 9.00 -3.94
N LEU A 44 -6.49 9.28 -2.65
CA LEU A 44 -6.90 10.52 -1.99
C LEU A 44 -6.24 11.76 -2.59
N ALA A 45 -4.95 11.67 -2.95
CA ALA A 45 -4.23 12.78 -3.60
C ALA A 45 -4.74 13.05 -5.02
N GLU A 46 -5.21 12.02 -5.72
CA GLU A 46 -5.85 12.13 -7.04
C GLU A 46 -7.24 12.75 -6.93
N LEU A 47 -8.02 12.37 -5.90
CA LEU A 47 -9.32 12.95 -5.60
C LEU A 47 -9.23 14.45 -5.29
N GLN A 48 -8.18 14.88 -4.59
CA GLN A 48 -7.92 16.29 -4.26
C GLN A 48 -7.48 17.13 -5.46
N LYS A 49 -7.06 16.53 -6.58
CA LYS A 49 -6.46 17.25 -7.72
C LYS A 49 -7.45 17.65 -8.82
N ASP A 50 -8.75 17.53 -8.58
CA ASP A 50 -9.83 17.96 -9.49
C ASP A 50 -9.80 17.30 -10.89
N ARG A 51 -9.11 16.16 -11.04
CA ARG A 51 -9.10 15.38 -12.28
C ARG A 51 -9.89 14.10 -12.09
N LYS A 52 -11.16 14.14 -12.50
CA LYS A 52 -12.08 13.01 -12.73
C LYS A 52 -11.93 11.87 -11.72
N GLY A 53 -12.64 12.01 -10.60
CA GLY A 53 -12.57 11.15 -9.41
C GLY A 53 -12.70 9.64 -9.60
N PHE A 54 -13.02 9.12 -10.79
CA PHE A 54 -13.11 7.68 -11.06
C PHE A 54 -11.83 6.92 -10.68
N TRP A 55 -10.65 7.44 -11.05
CA TRP A 55 -9.37 6.82 -10.71
C TRP A 55 -9.05 6.91 -9.22
N GLY A 56 -9.40 8.03 -8.57
CA GLY A 56 -9.25 8.20 -7.12
C GLY A 56 -10.12 7.22 -6.32
N TYR A 57 -11.41 7.08 -6.69
CA TYR A 57 -12.32 6.12 -6.06
C TYR A 57 -11.90 4.66 -6.31
N MET A 58 -11.43 4.35 -7.52
CA MET A 58 -10.90 3.03 -7.85
C MET A 58 -9.67 2.69 -6.99
N ASN A 59 -8.74 3.65 -6.82
CA ASN A 59 -7.57 3.47 -5.95
C ASN A 59 -7.98 3.26 -4.47
N ILE A 60 -9.01 3.96 -3.99
CA ILE A 60 -9.53 3.74 -2.62
C ILE A 60 -10.11 2.32 -2.49
N ALA A 61 -10.91 1.86 -3.46
CA ALA A 61 -11.45 0.51 -3.45
C ALA A 61 -10.36 -0.58 -3.49
N ILE A 62 -9.34 -0.39 -4.34
CA ILE A 62 -8.18 -1.28 -4.42
C ILE A 62 -7.43 -1.30 -3.08
N SER A 63 -7.25 -0.15 -2.43
CA SER A 63 -6.54 -0.09 -1.14
C SER A 63 -7.27 -0.89 -0.04
N LEU A 64 -8.60 -0.82 0.00
CA LEU A 64 -9.43 -1.61 0.92
C LEU A 64 -9.27 -3.10 0.68
N PHE A 65 -9.27 -3.52 -0.58
CA PHE A 65 -9.03 -4.93 -0.94
C PHE A 65 -7.64 -5.39 -0.49
N VAL A 66 -6.61 -4.56 -0.70
CA VAL A 66 -5.23 -4.86 -0.28
C VAL A 66 -5.11 -4.93 1.25
N PHE A 67 -5.84 -4.11 2.00
CA PHE A 67 -5.90 -4.23 3.47
C PHE A 67 -6.54 -5.54 3.93
N LEU A 68 -7.63 -5.97 3.28
CA LEU A 68 -8.25 -7.26 3.59
C LEU A 68 -7.30 -8.42 3.29
N ALA A 69 -6.59 -8.36 2.15
CA ALA A 69 -5.57 -9.35 1.81
C ALA A 69 -4.41 -9.38 2.84
N SER A 70 -3.96 -8.22 3.31
CA SER A 70 -2.94 -8.12 4.38
C SER A 70 -3.39 -8.81 5.67
N ILE A 71 -4.63 -8.55 6.11
CA ILE A 71 -5.21 -9.18 7.30
C ILE A 71 -5.33 -10.69 7.11
N GLN A 72 -5.83 -11.14 5.95
CA GLN A 72 -5.95 -12.56 5.64
C GLN A 72 -4.58 -13.25 5.67
N TYR A 73 -3.56 -12.65 5.07
CA TYR A 73 -2.21 -13.21 5.05
C TYR A 73 -1.60 -13.26 6.47
N PHE A 74 -1.87 -12.26 7.30
CA PHE A 74 -1.46 -12.25 8.71
C PHE A 74 -2.16 -13.34 9.53
N LEU A 75 -3.42 -13.65 9.24
CA LEU A 75 -4.17 -14.72 9.91
C LEU A 75 -3.78 -16.14 9.44
N MET A 76 -3.23 -16.27 8.23
CA MET A 76 -2.89 -17.57 7.62
C MET A 76 -1.43 -17.98 7.85
N ASN A 77 -0.60 -17.05 8.34
CA ASN A 77 0.78 -17.26 8.76
C ASN A 77 0.85 -17.54 10.27
#